data_AF-A0A9W2XR07-F1
#
_entry.id   AF-A0A9W2XR07-F1
#
_cell.length_a   1.000
_cell.length_b   1.000
_cell.length_c   1.000
_cell.angle_alpha   90.00
_cell.angle_beta   90.00
_cell.angle_gamma   90.00
#
_symmetry.space_group_name_H-M   'P 1'
#
loop_
_entity.id
_entity.type
_entity.pdbx_description
1 polymer ?
#
loop_
_entity_poly.entity_id
_entity_poly.type
_entity_poly.pdbx_seq_one_letter_code
_entity_poly.pdbx_strand_id
1 'polypeptide(L)'
;MVDYEVTVSTDNRLQATTLNNIYLKLVGTDGESQRKWLMGLKGATAFIRGASWTNSAWYFYYKDDGLRLWEIIHRFVERVLGHYYKSDTDVQKDSELQKWIWDIFEHGFLSQASTGIPQGFSTMTELNKFVTMVIFTGSCQHAAVNSGQYDYGGWMLNTPSTLQLPPPTRKGTTSEETMLQTFPDVNTTVQGMSTMWLLSKQSSDFVPFGEYPEEHFTEEIPCELIKDFQAELKKLSSDIKARNSTLKLPYLYLDPTALENSVAI
;
A
#
# COMPACT_ATOMS: atom_id res chain seq x y z
N MET A 1 -16.32 9.34 36.08
CA MET A 1 -15.36 9.40 34.97
C MET A 1 -14.63 8.07 35.03
N VAL A 2 -14.73 7.23 34.01
CA VAL A 2 -14.19 5.86 34.07
C VAL A 2 -12.76 5.92 33.56
N ASP A 3 -11.80 5.56 34.41
CA ASP A 3 -10.39 5.48 34.04
C ASP A 3 -10.15 4.17 33.30
N TYR A 4 -9.67 4.26 32.04
CA TYR A 4 -9.33 3.09 31.23
C TYR A 4 -7.82 3.01 31.05
N GLU A 5 -7.28 1.82 31.21
CA GLU A 5 -5.91 1.50 30.82
C GLU A 5 -5.93 0.88 29.42
N VAL A 6 -5.19 1.49 28.49
CA VAL A 6 -5.10 1.02 27.09
C VAL A 6 -3.85 0.17 26.97
N THR A 7 -4.03 -1.13 26.69
CA THR A 7 -2.92 -2.03 26.39
C THR A 7 -2.85 -2.31 24.90
N VAL A 8 -1.70 -2.03 24.29
CA VAL A 8 -1.38 -2.35 22.88
C VAL A 8 -0.49 -3.58 22.87
N SER A 9 -0.85 -4.59 22.06
CA SER A 9 -0.05 -5.81 21.90
C SER A 9 0.22 -6.11 20.43
N THR A 10 1.40 -6.64 20.14
CA THR A 10 1.82 -7.16 18.84
C THR A 10 1.98 -8.67 18.95
N ASP A 11 1.43 -9.42 18.00
CA ASP A 11 1.56 -10.89 17.98
C ASP A 11 2.60 -11.33 16.94
N ASN A 12 3.29 -12.44 17.24
CA ASN A 12 4.44 -12.92 16.49
C ASN A 12 4.04 -14.01 15.50
N ARG A 13 3.81 -13.66 14.23
CA ARG A 13 3.87 -14.60 13.10
C ARG A 13 4.37 -13.94 11.82
N LEU A 14 5.54 -14.42 11.37
CA LEU A 14 6.05 -14.54 9.99
C LEU A 14 5.15 -13.96 8.89
N GLN A 15 5.29 -12.66 8.59
CA GLN A 15 5.28 -12.10 7.22
C GLN A 15 6.08 -10.80 7.26
N ALA A 16 7.23 -10.78 6.57
CA ALA A 16 8.08 -9.61 6.42
C ALA A 16 7.49 -8.68 5.35
N THR A 17 6.34 -8.07 5.64
CA THR A 17 5.88 -6.82 5.03
C THR A 17 5.13 -6.10 6.14
N THR A 18 5.61 -4.94 6.59
CA THR A 18 5.13 -4.29 7.81
C THR A 18 3.64 -3.91 7.75
N LEU A 19 2.78 -4.80 8.26
CA LEU A 19 1.43 -4.52 8.72
C LEU A 19 1.28 -5.22 10.07
N ASN A 20 1.60 -4.50 11.15
CA ASN A 20 1.44 -5.05 12.50
C ASN A 20 -0.03 -5.44 12.71
N ASN A 21 -0.26 -6.67 13.21
CA ASN A 21 -1.56 -7.08 13.73
C ASN A 21 -1.79 -6.38 15.08
N ILE A 22 -2.19 -5.10 15.03
CA ILE A 22 -2.43 -4.31 16.23
C ILE A 22 -3.82 -4.65 16.76
N TYR A 23 -3.92 -5.02 18.04
CA TYR A 23 -5.20 -5.20 18.72
C TYR A 23 -5.34 -4.17 19.83
N LEU A 24 -6.54 -3.60 19.96
CA LEU A 24 -6.95 -2.83 21.13
C LEU A 24 -7.74 -3.70 22.08
N LYS A 25 -7.38 -3.60 23.35
CA LYS A 25 -8.13 -4.12 24.48
C LYS A 25 -8.22 -3.01 25.51
N LEU A 26 -9.43 -2.66 25.90
CA LEU A 26 -9.67 -1.73 26.99
C LEU A 26 -9.83 -2.55 28.27
N VAL A 27 -9.07 -2.18 29.30
CA VAL A 27 -9.18 -2.78 30.63
C VAL A 27 -9.66 -1.70 31.58
N GLY A 28 -10.80 -1.95 32.23
CA GLY A 28 -11.41 -1.06 33.22
C GLY A 28 -11.85 -1.83 34.46
N THR A 29 -12.41 -1.12 35.44
CA THR A 29 -12.83 -1.69 36.74
C THR A 29 -13.92 -2.77 36.63
N ASP A 30 -14.70 -2.74 35.55
CA ASP A 30 -15.81 -3.66 35.30
C ASP A 30 -15.43 -4.83 34.36
N GLY A 31 -14.12 -5.01 34.11
CA GLY A 31 -13.59 -6.11 33.32
C GLY A 31 -12.95 -5.67 32.00
N GLU A 32 -12.76 -6.65 31.12
CA GLU A 32 -11.97 -6.51 29.90
C GLU A 32 -12.86 -6.48 28.65
N SER A 33 -12.57 -5.57 27.71
CA SER A 33 -13.23 -5.57 26.40
C SER A 33 -12.77 -6.76 25.56
N GLN A 34 -13.61 -7.18 24.60
CA GLN A 34 -13.16 -8.06 23.52
C GLN A 34 -11.99 -7.40 22.77
N ARG A 35 -11.01 -8.23 22.38
CA ARG A 35 -9.86 -7.75 21.60
C ARG A 35 -10.36 -7.34 20.22
N LYS A 36 -10.17 -6.07 19.87
CA LYS A 36 -10.54 -5.55 18.56
C LYS A 36 -9.28 -5.40 17.72
N TRP A 37 -9.21 -6.16 16.64
CA TRP A 37 -8.17 -5.97 15.63
C TRP A 37 -8.34 -4.61 14.96
N LEU A 38 -7.28 -3.79 14.99
CA LEU A 38 -7.27 -2.45 14.43
C LEU A 38 -7.05 -2.45 12.92
N MET A 39 -6.33 -3.43 12.39
CA MET A 39 -5.99 -3.48 10.97
C MET A 39 -6.28 -4.85 10.37
N GLY A 40 -7.55 -5.09 10.07
CA GLY A 40 -7.86 -6.01 8.99
C GLY A 40 -7.36 -5.49 7.67
N LEU A 41 -7.17 -6.39 6.70
CA LEU A 41 -6.87 -6.12 5.28
C LEU A 41 -7.79 -5.08 4.59
N LYS A 42 -8.71 -4.45 5.33
CA LYS A 42 -9.17 -3.08 5.08
C LYS A 42 -8.02 -2.07 4.93
N GLY A 43 -6.78 -2.39 5.32
CA GLY A 43 -5.58 -1.61 4.98
C GLY A 43 -5.28 -1.51 3.47
N ALA A 44 -5.79 -2.43 2.65
CA ALA A 44 -5.77 -2.32 1.19
C ALA A 44 -6.89 -1.43 0.64
N THR A 45 -7.81 -0.94 1.49
CA THR A 45 -8.60 0.25 1.14
C THR A 45 -7.72 1.49 1.35
N ALA A 46 -6.74 1.65 0.46
CA ALA A 46 -6.19 2.96 0.18
C ALA A 46 -7.39 3.88 -0.09
N PHE A 47 -7.50 4.96 0.68
CA PHE A 47 -8.56 5.96 0.63
C PHE A 47 -9.89 5.53 1.28
N ILE A 48 -10.00 5.79 2.59
CA ILE A 48 -11.32 5.94 3.23
C ILE A 48 -12.02 7.15 2.57
N ARG A 49 -12.97 6.88 1.67
CA ARG A 49 -13.85 7.88 1.08
C ARG A 49 -14.67 8.51 2.22
N GLY A 50 -14.30 9.72 2.65
CA GLY A 50 -14.86 10.40 3.83
C GLY A 50 -13.84 11.02 4.79
N ALA A 51 -12.53 10.76 4.63
CA ALA A 51 -11.48 11.53 5.31
C ALA A 51 -11.30 12.90 4.62
N SER A 52 -12.23 13.82 4.88
CA SER A 52 -12.12 15.22 4.45
C SER A 52 -11.40 16.03 5.52
N TRP A 53 -10.12 16.31 5.29
CA TRP A 53 -9.39 17.34 6.03
C TRP A 53 -9.61 18.67 5.32
N THR A 54 -10.69 19.36 5.68
CA THR A 54 -11.07 20.65 5.09
C THR A 54 -10.29 21.84 5.68
N ASN A 55 -9.33 21.60 6.57
CA ASN A 55 -8.46 22.66 7.08
C ASN A 55 -7.11 22.68 6.35
N SER A 56 -6.97 23.71 5.52
CA SER A 56 -5.80 24.25 4.86
C SER A 56 -4.57 24.34 5.79
N ALA A 57 -3.72 23.31 5.81
CA ALA A 57 -2.33 23.37 6.29
C ALA A 57 -1.52 22.09 6.06
N TRP A 58 -2.16 20.94 5.81
CA TRP A 58 -1.47 19.65 5.76
C TRP A 58 -1.47 19.06 4.35
N TYR A 59 -0.32 19.10 3.71
CA TYR A 59 -0.12 18.44 2.41
C TYR A 59 0.04 16.93 2.61
N PHE A 60 -0.80 16.12 1.98
CA PHE A 60 -0.75 14.66 2.07
C PHE A 60 -0.44 14.05 0.71
N TYR A 61 0.82 14.14 0.28
CA TYR A 61 1.24 13.81 -1.08
C TYR A 61 0.99 12.35 -1.49
N TYR A 62 1.12 11.39 -0.55
CA TYR A 62 0.73 10.00 -0.80
C TYR A 62 -0.74 9.88 -1.22
N LYS A 63 -1.63 10.63 -0.54
CA LYS A 63 -3.05 10.64 -0.89
C LYS A 63 -3.27 11.26 -2.27
N ASP A 64 -2.70 12.43 -2.49
CA ASP A 64 -2.96 13.20 -3.70
C ASP A 64 -2.41 12.48 -4.95
N ASP A 65 -1.19 11.94 -4.87
CA ASP A 65 -0.58 11.19 -5.97
C ASP A 65 -1.25 9.83 -6.16
N GLY A 66 -1.54 9.13 -5.07
CA GLY A 66 -2.19 7.82 -5.10
C GLY A 66 -3.60 7.88 -5.68
N LEU A 67 -4.41 8.90 -5.34
CA LEU A 67 -5.74 9.09 -5.94
C LEU A 67 -5.65 9.36 -7.44
N ARG A 68 -4.69 10.20 -7.88
CA ARG A 68 -4.50 10.49 -9.31
C ARG A 68 -4.05 9.25 -10.07
N LEU A 69 -3.13 8.46 -9.53
CA LEU A 69 -2.72 7.17 -10.10
C LEU A 69 -3.89 6.19 -10.18
N TRP A 70 -4.65 6.04 -9.10
CA TRP A 70 -5.84 5.19 -9.07
C TRP A 70 -6.82 5.56 -10.19
N GLU A 71 -7.10 6.86 -10.36
CA GLU A 71 -8.00 7.34 -11.41
C GLU A 71 -7.47 7.08 -12.83
N ILE A 72 -6.17 7.29 -13.07
CA ILE A 72 -5.53 7.01 -14.37
C ILE A 72 -5.60 5.50 -14.68
N ILE A 73 -5.25 4.64 -13.71
CA ILE A 73 -5.32 3.18 -13.86
C ILE A 73 -6.77 2.74 -14.10
N HIS A 74 -7.72 3.26 -13.33
CA HIS A 74 -9.13 2.91 -13.49
C HIS A 74 -9.65 3.24 -14.88
N ARG A 75 -9.33 4.43 -15.41
CA ARG A 75 -9.69 4.81 -16.78
C ARG A 75 -9.07 3.89 -17.83
N PHE A 76 -7.79 3.55 -17.67
CA PHE A 76 -7.11 2.62 -18.58
C PHE A 76 -7.79 1.24 -18.57
N VAL A 77 -8.01 0.68 -17.38
CA VAL A 77 -8.68 -0.61 -17.18
C VAL A 77 -10.10 -0.59 -17.77
N GLU A 78 -10.88 0.44 -17.47
CA GLU A 78 -12.25 0.58 -17.98
C GLU A 78 -12.29 0.61 -19.52
N ARG A 79 -11.36 1.34 -20.17
CA ARG A 79 -11.30 1.40 -21.63
C ARG A 79 -10.85 0.07 -22.25
N VAL A 80 -9.84 -0.58 -21.69
CA VAL A 80 -9.34 -1.87 -22.17
C VAL A 80 -10.41 -2.96 -21.99
N LEU A 81 -10.99 -3.09 -20.78
CA LEU A 81 -12.03 -4.07 -20.54
C LEU A 81 -13.31 -3.77 -21.32
N GLY A 82 -13.67 -2.50 -21.53
CA GLY A 82 -14.78 -2.11 -22.42
C GLY A 82 -14.54 -2.42 -23.90
N HIS A 83 -13.27 -2.62 -24.30
CA HIS A 83 -12.96 -3.15 -25.62
C HIS A 83 -13.33 -4.64 -25.75
N TYR A 84 -13.11 -5.45 -24.71
CA TYR A 84 -13.35 -6.90 -24.75
C TYR A 84 -14.75 -7.32 -24.27
N TYR A 85 -15.30 -6.66 -23.25
CA TYR A 85 -16.65 -6.92 -22.71
C TYR A 85 -17.59 -5.77 -23.10
N LYS A 86 -18.72 -6.10 -23.73
CA LYS A 86 -19.71 -5.10 -24.21
C LYS A 86 -20.90 -4.97 -23.26
N SER A 87 -21.05 -5.91 -22.34
CA SER A 87 -22.12 -5.93 -21.37
C SER A 87 -21.74 -6.72 -20.11
N ASP A 88 -22.48 -6.47 -19.02
CA ASP A 88 -22.42 -7.29 -17.80
C ASP A 88 -22.68 -8.78 -18.10
N THR A 89 -23.48 -9.07 -19.13
CA THR A 89 -23.74 -10.45 -19.55
C THR A 89 -22.50 -11.14 -20.10
N ASP A 90 -21.60 -10.41 -20.78
CA ASP A 90 -20.35 -10.99 -21.27
C ASP A 90 -19.44 -11.39 -20.09
N VAL A 91 -19.34 -10.52 -19.08
CA VAL A 91 -18.60 -10.79 -17.83
C VAL A 91 -19.15 -12.01 -17.08
N GLN A 92 -20.48 -12.12 -16.97
CA GLN A 92 -21.13 -13.25 -16.29
C GLN A 92 -20.93 -14.58 -17.03
N LYS A 93 -20.85 -14.55 -18.37
CA LYS A 93 -20.70 -15.75 -19.21
C LYS A 93 -19.26 -16.21 -19.35
N ASP A 94 -18.29 -15.37 -19.02
CA ASP A 94 -16.88 -15.72 -19.10
C ASP A 94 -16.48 -16.71 -18.00
N SER A 95 -16.47 -17.99 -18.34
CA SER A 95 -16.17 -19.06 -17.38
C SER A 95 -14.73 -19.03 -16.89
N GLU A 96 -13.79 -18.47 -17.65
CA GLU A 96 -12.38 -18.37 -17.24
C GLU A 96 -12.22 -17.27 -16.20
N LEU A 97 -12.82 -16.10 -16.45
CA LEU A 97 -12.85 -14.99 -15.51
C LEU A 97 -13.52 -15.39 -14.18
N GLN A 98 -14.67 -16.07 -14.22
CA GLN A 98 -15.36 -16.50 -13.01
C GLN A 98 -14.54 -17.53 -12.21
N LYS A 99 -13.86 -18.46 -12.89
CA LYS A 99 -12.95 -19.41 -12.23
C LYS A 99 -11.73 -18.72 -11.63
N TRP A 100 -11.17 -17.71 -12.30
CA TRP A 100 -10.03 -16.96 -11.81
C TRP A 100 -10.33 -16.27 -10.46
N ILE A 101 -11.44 -15.53 -10.38
CA ILE A 101 -11.82 -14.87 -9.12
C ILE A 101 -12.25 -15.88 -8.04
N TRP A 102 -12.89 -16.98 -8.44
CA TRP A 102 -13.24 -18.06 -7.52
C TRP A 102 -11.98 -18.73 -6.93
N ASP A 103 -10.96 -19.00 -7.73
CA ASP A 103 -9.69 -19.59 -7.28
C ASP A 103 -8.99 -18.68 -6.26
N ILE A 104 -8.98 -17.36 -6.51
CA ILE A 104 -8.48 -16.37 -5.56
C ILE A 104 -9.29 -16.43 -4.25
N PHE A 105 -10.62 -16.46 -4.32
CA PHE A 105 -11.47 -16.53 -3.14
C PHE A 105 -11.28 -17.82 -2.33
N GLU A 106 -11.35 -18.98 -3.00
CA GLU A 106 -11.33 -20.30 -2.39
C GLU A 106 -9.94 -20.63 -1.84
N HIS A 107 -8.90 -20.45 -2.64
CA HIS A 107 -7.55 -20.89 -2.27
C HIS A 107 -6.68 -19.74 -1.75
N GLY A 108 -6.82 -18.54 -2.30
CA GLY A 108 -6.10 -17.35 -1.81
C GLY A 108 -6.66 -16.84 -0.48
N PHE A 109 -7.99 -16.79 -0.35
CA PHE A 109 -8.68 -16.24 0.83
C PHE A 109 -9.44 -17.29 1.66
N LEU A 110 -9.18 -18.57 1.40
CA LEU A 110 -9.68 -19.72 2.19
C LEU A 110 -11.20 -19.74 2.34
N SER A 111 -11.92 -19.32 1.29
CA SER A 111 -13.38 -19.23 1.26
C SER A 111 -14.00 -18.35 2.35
N GLN A 112 -13.25 -17.39 2.89
CA GLN A 112 -13.72 -16.52 3.97
C GLN A 112 -14.46 -15.30 3.42
N ALA A 113 -15.79 -15.36 3.39
CA ALA A 113 -16.64 -14.25 2.93
C ALA A 113 -16.41 -12.92 3.68
N SER A 114 -15.95 -12.96 4.94
CA SER A 114 -15.63 -11.77 5.74
C SER A 114 -14.43 -10.95 5.22
N THR A 115 -13.64 -11.50 4.31
CA THR A 115 -12.49 -10.80 3.69
C THR A 115 -12.94 -9.71 2.71
N GLY A 116 -14.15 -9.84 2.15
CA GLY A 116 -14.70 -8.92 1.15
C GLY A 116 -14.19 -9.15 -0.27
N ILE A 117 -13.40 -10.21 -0.51
CA ILE A 117 -13.00 -10.61 -1.86
C ILE A 117 -14.23 -11.15 -2.61
N PRO A 118 -14.45 -10.73 -3.88
CA PRO A 118 -15.56 -11.24 -4.67
C PRO A 118 -15.46 -12.75 -4.88
N GLN A 119 -16.61 -13.43 -4.95
CA GLN A 119 -16.71 -14.84 -5.34
C GLN A 119 -16.97 -15.02 -6.84
N GLY A 120 -17.22 -13.90 -7.54
CA GLY A 120 -17.63 -13.84 -8.92
C GLY A 120 -17.85 -12.38 -9.30
N PHE A 121 -17.92 -12.11 -10.60
CA PHE A 121 -18.24 -10.79 -11.13
C PHE A 121 -19.59 -10.80 -11.82
N SER A 122 -20.48 -9.90 -11.40
CA SER A 122 -21.79 -9.72 -12.03
C SER A 122 -21.82 -8.53 -12.98
N THR A 123 -20.95 -7.54 -12.76
CA THR A 123 -20.94 -6.31 -13.56
C THR A 123 -19.54 -5.92 -14.02
N MET A 124 -19.46 -5.17 -15.12
CA MET A 124 -18.22 -4.54 -15.57
C MET A 124 -17.65 -3.59 -14.51
N THR A 125 -18.50 -2.93 -13.72
CA THR A 125 -18.03 -2.01 -12.66
C THR A 125 -17.26 -2.76 -11.58
N GLU A 126 -17.72 -3.94 -11.19
CA GLU A 126 -17.01 -4.79 -10.21
C GLU A 126 -15.67 -5.28 -10.76
N LEU A 127 -15.66 -5.74 -12.02
CA LEU A 127 -14.46 -6.20 -12.69
C LEU A 127 -13.42 -5.07 -12.84
N ASN A 128 -13.83 -3.91 -13.36
CA ASN A 128 -12.97 -2.74 -13.54
C ASN A 128 -12.32 -2.33 -12.21
N LYS A 129 -13.12 -2.27 -11.14
CA LYS A 129 -12.63 -1.94 -9.80
C LYS A 129 -11.62 -2.97 -9.29
N PHE A 130 -11.90 -4.26 -9.49
CA PHE A 130 -11.02 -5.32 -9.01
C PHE A 130 -9.68 -5.33 -9.76
N VAL A 131 -9.69 -5.24 -11.09
CA VAL A 131 -8.47 -5.18 -11.91
C VAL A 131 -7.67 -3.92 -11.60
N THR A 132 -8.33 -2.77 -11.41
CA THR A 132 -7.68 -1.53 -10.94
C THR A 132 -6.97 -1.75 -9.60
N MET A 133 -7.64 -2.43 -8.65
CA MET A 133 -7.07 -2.74 -7.34
C MET A 133 -5.83 -3.64 -7.46
N VAL A 134 -5.89 -4.67 -8.29
CA VAL A 134 -4.75 -5.59 -8.52
C VAL A 134 -3.55 -4.82 -9.07
N ILE A 135 -3.75 -4.03 -10.13
CA ILE A 135 -2.68 -3.23 -10.74
C ILE A 135 -2.11 -2.24 -9.72
N PHE A 136 -2.96 -1.43 -9.07
CA PHE A 136 -2.53 -0.43 -8.11
C PHE A 136 -1.77 -1.06 -6.93
N THR A 137 -2.22 -2.21 -6.44
CA THR A 137 -1.57 -2.91 -5.32
C THR A 137 -0.21 -3.47 -5.72
N GLY A 138 -0.14 -4.08 -6.90
CA GLY A 138 1.09 -4.66 -7.44
C GLY A 138 2.15 -3.62 -7.83
N SER A 139 1.76 -2.36 -8.08
CA SER A 139 2.67 -1.28 -8.46
C SER A 139 2.72 -0.16 -7.42
N CYS A 140 1.76 0.75 -7.47
CA CYS A 140 1.77 2.02 -6.75
C CYS A 140 1.79 1.84 -5.23
N GLN A 141 0.96 0.93 -4.70
CA GLN A 141 0.92 0.68 -3.26
C GLN A 141 2.25 0.13 -2.76
N HIS A 142 2.82 -0.84 -3.48
CA HIS A 142 4.12 -1.42 -3.16
C HIS A 142 5.20 -0.34 -3.13
N ALA A 143 5.34 0.45 -4.20
CA ALA A 143 6.34 1.51 -4.27
C ALA A 143 6.20 2.54 -3.13
N ALA A 144 4.96 2.96 -2.82
CA ALA A 144 4.70 3.93 -1.77
C ALA A 144 5.15 3.49 -0.36
N VAL A 145 5.15 2.18 -0.08
CA VAL A 145 5.54 1.63 1.23
C VAL A 145 6.94 1.02 1.24
N ASN A 146 7.52 0.75 0.07
CA ASN A 146 8.80 0.06 -0.06
C ASN A 146 9.96 1.00 -0.45
N SER A 147 9.77 1.86 -1.45
CA SER A 147 10.87 2.60 -2.08
C SER A 147 11.51 3.64 -1.15
N GLY A 148 10.76 4.10 -0.13
CA GLY A 148 11.26 5.05 0.87
C GLY A 148 11.83 4.43 2.14
N GLN A 149 11.89 3.10 2.29
CA GLN A 149 12.30 2.49 3.56
C GLN A 149 13.68 2.97 4.01
N TYR A 150 14.66 3.10 3.11
CA TYR A 150 15.98 3.61 3.49
C TYR A 150 16.00 5.12 3.79
N ASP A 151 15.17 5.92 3.12
CA ASP A 151 15.08 7.37 3.39
C ASP A 151 14.55 7.64 4.81
N TYR A 152 13.60 6.83 5.29
CA TYR A 152 13.04 6.95 6.64
C TYR A 152 13.79 6.15 7.71
N GLY A 153 14.24 4.95 7.37
CA GLY A 153 14.79 3.97 8.31
C GLY A 153 16.32 3.85 8.27
N GLY A 154 16.98 4.49 7.31
CA GLY A 154 18.45 4.62 7.28
C GLY A 154 18.99 5.39 8.48
N TRP A 155 18.17 6.24 9.10
CA TRP A 155 18.42 6.76 10.44
C TRP A 155 17.64 5.94 11.47
N MET A 156 18.27 4.91 12.02
CA MET A 156 17.58 3.90 12.85
C MET A 156 16.85 4.47 14.07
N LEU A 157 17.27 5.62 14.62
CA LEU A 157 16.52 6.26 15.72
C LEU A 157 15.12 6.72 15.31
N ASN A 158 14.88 6.97 14.02
CA ASN A 158 13.57 7.31 13.49
C ASN A 158 12.67 6.07 13.29
N THR A 159 13.26 4.89 13.10
CA THR A 159 12.52 3.64 12.88
C THR A 159 13.24 2.46 13.53
N PRO A 160 13.35 2.42 14.87
CA PRO A 160 14.09 1.35 15.55
C PRO A 160 13.36 0.02 15.32
N SER A 161 14.10 -0.98 14.82
CA SER A 161 13.56 -2.31 14.54
C SER A 161 13.18 -3.10 15.80
N THR A 162 13.75 -2.73 16.95
CA THR A 162 13.45 -3.30 18.26
C THR A 162 13.77 -2.29 19.38
N LEU A 163 13.24 -2.53 20.57
CA LEU A 163 13.60 -1.81 21.79
C LEU A 163 14.03 -2.83 22.85
N GLN A 164 15.16 -2.57 23.51
CA GLN A 164 15.79 -3.51 24.45
C GLN A 164 15.28 -3.35 25.90
N LEU A 165 14.59 -2.26 26.20
CA LEU A 165 14.00 -1.98 27.52
C LEU A 165 12.48 -1.80 27.42
N PRO A 166 11.73 -2.10 28.49
CA PRO A 166 10.29 -1.86 28.53
C PRO A 166 9.97 -0.36 28.46
N PRO A 167 8.77 0.01 27.98
CA PRO A 167 8.32 1.39 28.01
C PRO A 167 8.38 1.98 29.43
N PRO A 168 8.78 3.25 29.60
CA PRO A 168 8.82 3.89 30.91
C PRO A 168 7.41 4.02 31.49
N THR A 169 7.25 3.65 32.76
CA THR A 169 5.95 3.67 33.47
C THR A 169 5.69 4.95 34.26
N ARG A 170 6.69 5.84 34.34
CA ARG A 170 6.61 7.12 35.08
C ARG A 170 7.27 8.23 34.28
N LYS A 171 6.69 9.43 34.32
CA LYS A 171 7.28 10.62 33.69
C LYS A 171 8.51 11.08 34.47
N GLY A 172 9.49 11.64 33.77
CA GLY A 172 10.69 12.24 34.38
C GLY A 172 11.74 11.24 34.88
N THR A 173 11.58 9.94 34.60
CA THR A 173 12.54 8.89 35.00
C THR A 173 13.49 8.46 33.89
N THR A 174 13.35 9.03 32.68
CA THR A 174 14.20 8.72 31.53
C THR A 174 15.33 9.72 31.40
N SER A 175 16.53 9.21 31.08
CA SER A 175 17.72 9.98 30.72
C SER A 175 18.18 9.61 29.30
N GLU A 176 19.11 10.39 28.73
CA GLU A 176 19.77 10.06 27.46
C GLU A 176 20.44 8.68 27.52
N GLU A 177 21.09 8.34 28.65
CA GLU A 177 21.69 7.03 28.87
C GLU A 177 20.66 5.90 28.78
N THR A 178 19.50 6.03 29.45
CA THR A 178 18.44 5.01 29.38
C THR A 178 17.84 4.92 27.97
N MET A 179 17.81 6.02 27.22
CA MET A 179 17.35 6.04 25.84
C MET A 179 18.31 5.26 24.93
N LEU A 180 19.62 5.49 25.06
CA LEU A 180 20.66 4.74 24.32
C LEU A 180 20.65 3.25 24.67
N GLN A 181 20.38 2.89 25.92
CA GLN A 181 20.20 1.48 26.33
C GLN A 181 18.89 0.86 25.79
N THR A 182 17.88 1.68 25.48
CA THR A 182 16.61 1.20 24.93
C THR A 182 16.72 0.91 23.43
N PHE A 183 17.53 1.68 22.70
CA PHE A 183 17.72 1.51 21.25
C PHE A 183 18.43 0.20 20.89
N PRO A 184 18.27 -0.28 19.64
CA PRO A 184 18.98 -1.47 19.19
C PRO A 184 20.49 -1.27 19.26
N ASP A 185 21.22 -2.32 19.62
CA ASP A 185 22.67 -2.35 19.52
C ASP A 185 23.17 -2.14 18.09
N VAL A 186 24.47 -1.91 17.95
CA VAL A 186 25.11 -1.60 16.67
C VAL A 186 24.88 -2.71 15.64
N ASN A 187 24.98 -3.98 16.04
CA ASN A 187 24.83 -5.09 15.11
C ASN A 187 23.39 -5.16 14.56
N THR A 188 22.40 -5.05 15.45
CA THR A 188 20.98 -5.02 15.09
C THR A 188 20.66 -3.81 14.21
N THR A 189 21.23 -2.65 14.52
CA THR A 189 21.10 -1.43 13.72
C THR A 189 21.65 -1.62 12.31
N VAL A 190 22.87 -2.14 12.17
CA VAL A 190 23.50 -2.38 10.86
C VAL A 190 22.69 -3.38 10.03
N GLN A 191 22.18 -4.45 10.63
CA GLN A 191 21.34 -5.43 9.92
C GLN A 191 20.02 -4.80 9.46
N GLY A 192 19.36 -4.01 10.30
CA GLY A 192 18.13 -3.30 9.94
C GLY A 192 18.35 -2.31 8.80
N MET A 193 19.39 -1.48 8.90
CA MET A 193 19.75 -0.52 7.85
C MET A 193 20.10 -1.22 6.53
N SER A 194 20.88 -2.32 6.59
CA SER A 194 21.25 -3.09 5.41
C SER A 194 20.03 -3.70 4.72
N THR A 195 19.06 -4.18 5.50
CA THR A 195 17.79 -4.72 4.99
C THR A 195 16.98 -3.61 4.30
N MET A 196 16.79 -2.46 4.95
CA MET A 196 16.07 -1.32 4.36
C MET A 196 16.75 -0.81 3.08
N TRP A 197 18.09 -0.78 3.08
CA TRP A 197 18.86 -0.40 1.89
C TRP A 197 18.61 -1.37 0.73
N LEU A 198 18.67 -2.69 1.00
CA LEU A 198 18.45 -3.72 0.00
C LEU A 198 17.04 -3.63 -0.60
N LEU A 199 16.02 -3.54 0.25
CA LEU A 199 14.62 -3.54 -0.19
C LEU A 199 14.21 -2.25 -0.91
N SER A 200 14.84 -1.11 -0.61
CA SER A 200 14.59 0.16 -1.32
C SER A 200 15.46 0.38 -2.55
N LYS A 201 16.37 -0.54 -2.87
CA LYS A 201 17.27 -0.38 -4.00
C LYS A 201 16.56 -0.70 -5.30
N GLN A 202 16.62 0.23 -6.25
CA GLN A 202 16.14 0.00 -7.60
C GLN A 202 16.92 -1.14 -8.27
N SER A 203 16.21 -2.10 -8.88
CA SER A 203 16.83 -3.22 -9.59
C SER A 203 17.52 -2.76 -10.89
N SER A 204 18.51 -3.53 -11.36
CA SER A 204 19.23 -3.24 -12.60
C SER A 204 18.39 -3.42 -13.86
N ASP A 205 17.34 -4.24 -13.78
CA ASP A 205 16.37 -4.52 -14.83
C ASP A 205 15.05 -3.74 -14.64
N PHE A 206 15.09 -2.65 -13.86
CA PHE A 206 13.94 -1.77 -13.60
C PHE A 206 13.23 -1.36 -14.89
N VAL A 207 11.90 -1.54 -14.90
CA VAL A 207 10.99 -1.06 -15.95
C VAL A 207 10.00 -0.06 -15.33
N PRO A 208 9.98 1.21 -15.76
CA PRO A 208 9.05 2.20 -15.25
C PRO A 208 7.59 1.79 -15.44
N PHE A 209 6.72 2.25 -14.54
CA PHE A 209 5.30 1.98 -14.62
C PHE A 209 4.66 2.44 -15.93
N GLY A 210 3.91 1.54 -16.56
CA GLY A 210 3.26 1.77 -17.84
C GLY A 210 4.16 1.54 -19.06
N GLU A 211 5.44 1.23 -18.87
CA GLU A 211 6.30 0.74 -19.96
C GLU A 211 6.15 -0.78 -20.07
N TYR A 212 5.84 -1.27 -21.27
CA TYR A 212 5.56 -2.69 -21.54
C TYR A 212 6.51 -3.21 -22.63
N PRO A 213 7.71 -3.70 -22.27
CA PRO A 213 8.66 -4.26 -23.24
C PRO A 213 8.17 -5.59 -23.84
N GLU A 214 7.29 -6.30 -23.15
CA GLU A 214 6.66 -7.52 -23.65
C GLU A 214 5.32 -7.20 -24.33
N GLU A 215 5.25 -7.46 -25.63
CA GLU A 215 4.07 -7.19 -26.46
C GLU A 215 3.03 -8.30 -26.33
N HIS A 216 2.23 -8.28 -25.26
CA HIS A 216 1.09 -9.19 -25.09
C HIS A 216 -0.15 -8.73 -25.86
N PHE A 217 -0.36 -7.41 -25.96
CA PHE A 217 -1.39 -6.83 -26.82
C PHE A 217 -0.79 -6.46 -28.18
N THR A 218 -1.36 -7.02 -29.25
CA THR A 218 -0.95 -6.71 -30.64
C THR A 218 -2.04 -6.02 -31.45
N GLU A 219 -3.24 -5.88 -30.87
CA GLU A 219 -4.40 -5.26 -31.50
C GLU A 219 -4.29 -3.72 -31.47
N GLU A 220 -4.79 -3.06 -32.53
CA GLU A 220 -4.67 -1.60 -32.71
C GLU A 220 -5.26 -0.82 -31.52
N ILE A 221 -6.49 -1.15 -31.11
CA ILE A 221 -7.21 -0.41 -30.06
C ILE A 221 -6.50 -0.51 -28.70
N PRO A 222 -6.19 -1.70 -28.15
CA PRO A 222 -5.39 -1.82 -26.92
C PRO A 222 -4.05 -1.09 -27.00
N CYS A 223 -3.34 -1.16 -28.14
CA CYS A 223 -2.08 -0.45 -28.33
C CYS A 223 -2.23 1.07 -28.29
N GLU A 224 -3.32 1.63 -28.82
CA GLU A 224 -3.64 3.05 -28.69
C GLU A 224 -3.97 3.43 -27.25
N LEU A 225 -4.76 2.60 -26.56
CA LEU A 225 -5.11 2.83 -25.15
C LEU A 225 -3.88 2.80 -24.22
N ILE A 226 -2.89 1.95 -24.52
CA ILE A 226 -1.61 1.94 -23.81
C ILE A 226 -0.86 3.26 -24.02
N LYS A 227 -0.82 3.79 -25.25
CA LYS A 227 -0.17 5.09 -25.54
C LYS A 227 -0.84 6.23 -24.79
N ASP A 228 -2.17 6.24 -24.74
CA ASP A 228 -2.94 7.23 -23.97
C ASP A 228 -2.62 7.14 -22.47
N PHE A 229 -2.61 5.92 -21.92
CA PHE A 229 -2.24 5.69 -20.51
C PHE A 229 -0.83 6.19 -20.21
N GLN A 230 0.15 5.89 -21.06
CA GLN A 230 1.52 6.39 -20.93
C GLN A 230 1.60 7.93 -21.01
N ALA A 231 0.77 8.56 -21.83
CA ALA A 231 0.70 10.02 -21.92
C ALA A 231 0.13 10.64 -20.62
N GLU A 232 -0.92 10.04 -20.04
CA GLU A 232 -1.48 10.47 -18.75
C GLU A 232 -0.45 10.32 -17.62
N LEU A 233 0.30 9.23 -17.58
CA LEU A 233 1.39 9.02 -16.62
C LEU A 233 2.52 10.06 -16.77
N LYS A 234 2.94 10.36 -18.00
CA LYS A 234 3.94 11.41 -18.28
C LYS A 234 3.48 12.78 -17.79
N LYS A 235 2.18 13.08 -17.96
CA LYS A 235 1.58 14.32 -17.46
C LYS A 235 1.58 14.36 -15.93
N LEU A 236 1.17 13.27 -15.27
CA LEU A 236 1.23 13.16 -13.81
C LEU A 236 2.66 13.34 -13.27
N SER A 237 3.65 12.66 -13.85
CA SER A 237 5.06 12.80 -13.47
C SER A 237 5.53 14.25 -13.57
N SER A 238 5.15 14.96 -14.64
CA SER A 238 5.49 16.37 -14.82
C SER A 238 4.87 17.25 -13.72
N ASP A 239 3.62 17.01 -13.34
CA ASP A 239 2.94 17.75 -12.29
C ASP A 239 3.55 17.46 -10.89
N ILE A 240 3.90 16.20 -10.63
CA ILE A 240 4.61 15.77 -9.41
C ILE A 240 5.97 16.47 -9.30
N LYS A 241 6.76 16.48 -10.39
CA LYS A 241 8.06 17.17 -10.46
C LYS A 241 7.92 18.67 -10.24
N ALA A 242 6.93 19.30 -10.87
CA ALA A 242 6.66 20.72 -10.69
C ALA A 242 6.32 21.05 -9.24
N ARG A 243 5.42 20.30 -8.61
CA ARG A 243 5.11 20.45 -7.17
C ARG A 243 6.37 20.26 -6.32
N ASN A 244 7.08 19.16 -6.52
CA ASN A 244 8.24 18.77 -5.72
C ASN A 244 9.38 19.79 -5.78
N SER A 245 9.53 20.54 -6.88
CA SER A 245 10.54 21.60 -7.01
C SER A 245 10.41 22.73 -5.98
N THR A 246 9.23 22.86 -5.35
CA THR A 246 8.94 23.89 -4.34
C THR A 246 9.00 23.37 -2.90
N LEU A 247 9.18 22.06 -2.71
CA LEU A 247 9.15 21.41 -1.40
C LEU A 247 10.55 21.31 -0.79
N LYS A 248 10.65 21.57 0.50
CA LYS A 248 11.89 21.30 1.27
C LYS A 248 12.23 19.80 1.29
N LEU A 249 11.21 18.96 1.37
CA LEU A 249 11.33 17.51 1.32
C LEU A 249 10.36 16.98 0.26
N PRO A 250 10.85 16.68 -0.97
CA PRO A 250 10.04 16.12 -2.04
C PRO A 250 9.43 14.76 -1.67
N TYR A 251 8.22 14.48 -2.18
CA TYR A 251 7.64 13.14 -2.14
C TYR A 251 7.77 12.48 -3.51
N LEU A 252 8.58 11.42 -3.60
CA LEU A 252 9.04 10.85 -4.88
C LEU A 252 8.43 9.49 -5.21
N TYR A 253 7.93 8.76 -4.21
CA TYR A 253 7.66 7.32 -4.32
C TYR A 253 6.46 6.94 -5.20
N LEU A 254 5.64 7.92 -5.59
CA LEU A 254 4.51 7.75 -6.52
C LEU A 254 4.69 8.52 -7.83
N ASP A 255 5.91 8.97 -8.15
CA ASP A 255 6.22 9.41 -9.50
C ASP A 255 6.19 8.19 -10.43
N PRO A 256 5.41 8.18 -11.54
CA PRO A 256 5.39 7.06 -12.49
C PRO A 256 6.77 6.65 -13.02
N THR A 257 7.75 7.58 -13.01
CA THR A 257 9.13 7.30 -13.43
C THR A 257 9.98 6.61 -12.35
N ALA A 258 9.45 6.45 -11.13
CA ALA A 258 10.14 5.89 -9.97
C ALA A 258 9.42 4.66 -9.35
N LEU A 259 8.29 4.22 -9.92
CA LEU A 259 7.59 3.00 -9.51
C LEU A 259 7.54 1.99 -10.67
N GLU A 260 7.52 0.69 -10.35
CA GLU A 260 7.54 -0.41 -11.31
C GLU A 260 6.13 -0.98 -11.58
N ASN A 261 5.98 -1.78 -12.64
CA ASN A 261 4.74 -2.49 -12.95
C ASN A 261 4.35 -3.57 -11.93
N SER A 262 5.27 -4.03 -11.10
CA SER A 262 5.10 -5.19 -10.21
C SER A 262 5.90 -5.10 -8.92
N VAL A 263 5.67 -6.05 -8.03
CA VAL A 263 6.50 -6.31 -6.84
C VAL A 263 7.67 -7.19 -7.27
N ALA A 264 8.86 -6.62 -7.44
CA ALA A 264 10.05 -7.32 -7.95
C ALA A 264 11.26 -7.32 -6.98
N ILE A 265 11.07 -6.90 -5.74
CA ILE A 265 12.08 -6.92 -4.66
C ILE A 265 11.50 -7.45 -3.35
#